data_AF-A0A7X5ZG06-F1
#
_entry.id   AF-A0A7X5ZG06-F1
#
_cell.length_a   1.000
_cell.length_b   1.000
_cell.length_c   1.000
_cell.angle_alpha   90.00
_cell.angle_beta   90.00
_cell.angle_gamma   90.00
#
_symmetry.space_group_name_H-M   'P 1'
#
loop_
_entity.id
_entity.type
_entity.pdbx_description
1 polymer ?
#
loop_
_entity_poly.entity_id
_entity_poly.type
_entity_poly.pdbx_seq_one_letter_code
_entity_poly.pdbx_strand_id
1 'polypeptide(L)'
;MESRKRRRPVEMIERRATRSAECEQRVRTALTKLTKTGAPFTVENVCDLAGVGKTFIYDKRRRQLTEAVLAARDASQAASIARADQKIEQAAASWRERALDAEALAKSLRAEVKQREARINDLTGQLYDPEGNHLAEENARLRDQVNNHTHNLHRAQADIATLRRSLDAARANIKRERERNVTQLFANDDHSH
;
A
#
# COMPACT_ATOMS: atom_id res chain seq x y z
N MET A 1 -5.59 19.12 104.65
CA MET A 1 -5.71 19.90 103.40
C MET A 1 -4.66 19.37 102.44
N GLU A 2 -5.02 18.98 101.21
CA GLU A 2 -4.23 19.18 99.96
C GLU A 2 -4.93 18.50 98.76
N SER A 3 -5.76 19.29 98.08
CA SER A 3 -5.94 19.38 96.60
C SER A 3 -5.93 18.16 95.65
N ARG A 4 -6.44 16.97 96.00
CA ARG A 4 -6.77 15.95 94.96
C ARG A 4 -8.08 16.26 94.24
N LYS A 5 -8.12 17.20 93.26
CA LYS A 5 -9.25 17.25 92.27
C LYS A 5 -9.14 18.22 91.07
N ARG A 6 -8.00 18.48 90.40
CA ARG A 6 -8.00 19.32 89.16
C ARG A 6 -7.03 18.98 88.01
N ARG A 7 -6.42 17.78 87.93
CA ARG A 7 -5.41 17.46 86.87
C ARG A 7 -5.93 16.74 85.61
N ARG A 8 -7.06 16.03 85.68
CA ARG A 8 -7.59 15.19 84.58
C ARG A 8 -8.09 15.92 83.31
N PRO A 9 -8.61 17.17 83.36
CA PRO A 9 -9.12 17.84 82.15
C PRO A 9 -8.01 18.33 81.20
N VAL A 10 -6.88 18.79 81.74
CA VAL A 10 -5.79 19.40 80.96
C VAL A 10 -5.00 18.34 80.19
N GLU A 11 -4.64 17.23 80.86
CA GLU A 11 -3.95 16.10 80.22
C GLU A 11 -4.76 15.47 79.07
N MET A 12 -6.09 15.51 79.14
CA MET A 12 -6.98 15.02 78.08
C MET A 12 -7.07 15.97 76.88
N ILE A 13 -6.89 17.27 77.08
CA ILE A 13 -6.83 18.28 76.02
C ILE A 13 -5.49 18.19 75.28
N GLU A 14 -4.39 18.04 76.02
CA GLU A 14 -3.03 17.88 75.46
C GLU A 14 -2.90 16.59 74.62
N ARG A 15 -3.49 15.47 75.08
CA ARG A 15 -3.57 14.22 74.31
C ARG A 15 -4.39 14.36 73.01
N ARG A 16 -5.41 15.22 73.01
CA ARG A 16 -6.19 15.50 71.79
C ARG A 16 -5.43 16.40 70.82
N ALA A 17 -4.67 17.37 71.33
CA ALA A 17 -3.86 18.28 70.52
C ALA A 17 -2.69 17.55 69.83
N THR A 18 -1.98 16.68 70.55
CA THR A 18 -0.89 15.84 70.00
C THR A 18 -1.38 14.88 68.92
N ARG A 19 -2.44 14.11 69.18
CA ARG A 19 -3.05 13.21 68.19
C ARG A 19 -3.55 13.96 66.95
N SER A 20 -4.03 15.19 67.13
CA SER A 20 -4.44 16.07 66.04
C SER A 20 -3.26 16.50 65.15
N ALA A 21 -2.11 16.80 65.74
CA ALA A 21 -0.89 17.18 65.01
C ALA A 21 -0.28 15.97 64.26
N GLU A 22 -0.28 14.79 64.87
CA GLU A 22 0.15 13.54 64.21
C GLU A 22 -0.71 13.23 62.98
N CYS A 23 -2.03 13.34 63.09
CA CYS A 23 -2.93 13.16 61.96
C CYS A 23 -2.65 14.17 60.83
N GLU A 24 -2.37 15.43 61.16
CA GLU A 24 -2.02 16.45 60.16
C GLU A 24 -0.70 16.13 59.44
N GLN A 25 0.31 15.67 60.19
CA GLN A 25 1.59 15.27 59.62
C GLN A 25 1.44 14.06 58.67
N ARG A 26 0.57 13.10 59.02
CA ARG A 26 0.23 11.97 58.14
C ARG A 26 -0.43 12.44 56.84
N VAL A 27 -1.35 13.40 56.90
CA VAL A 27 -1.98 13.99 55.70
C VAL A 27 -0.95 14.68 54.81
N ARG A 28 -0.05 15.50 55.37
CA ARG A 28 1.01 16.16 54.60
C ARG A 28 1.96 15.16 53.93
N THR A 29 2.28 14.07 54.64
CA THR A 29 3.12 12.98 54.11
C THR A 29 2.41 12.24 52.98
N ALA A 30 1.13 11.92 53.14
CA ALA A 30 0.29 11.30 52.11
C ALA A 30 0.20 12.19 50.86
N LEU A 31 -0.03 13.49 51.04
CA LEU A 31 -0.09 14.46 49.95
C LEU A 31 1.24 14.53 49.18
N THR A 32 2.37 14.51 49.88
CA THR A 32 3.71 14.50 49.27
C THR A 32 3.94 13.22 48.45
N LYS A 33 3.46 12.07 48.93
CA LYS A 33 3.57 10.80 48.19
C LYS A 33 2.71 10.81 46.93
N LEU A 34 1.45 11.26 47.04
CA LEU A 34 0.49 11.30 45.94
C LEU A 34 0.84 12.34 44.87
N THR A 35 1.45 13.46 45.27
CA THR A 35 1.97 14.44 44.31
C THR A 35 3.21 13.90 43.58
N LYS A 36 4.09 13.17 44.27
CA LYS A 36 5.28 12.53 43.67
C LYS A 36 4.94 11.42 42.66
N THR A 37 3.86 10.67 42.87
CA THR A 37 3.45 9.65 41.88
C THR A 37 3.00 10.28 40.57
N GLY A 38 2.61 11.56 40.57
CA GLY A 38 2.24 12.30 39.37
C GLY A 38 0.96 11.80 38.69
N ALA A 39 0.25 10.86 39.32
CA ALA A 39 -1.05 10.35 38.91
C ALA A 39 -2.16 11.21 39.51
N PRO A 40 -3.30 11.39 38.81
CA PRO A 40 -4.44 12.10 39.37
C PRO A 40 -4.97 11.34 40.59
N PHE A 41 -5.26 12.07 41.67
CA PHE A 41 -5.80 11.49 42.90
C PHE A 41 -7.00 12.29 43.43
N THR A 42 -7.79 11.69 44.33
CA THR A 42 -8.91 12.35 45.01
C THR A 42 -8.61 12.57 46.49
N VAL A 43 -9.50 13.29 47.16
CA VAL A 43 -9.42 13.50 48.62
C VAL A 43 -9.59 12.17 49.37
N GLU A 44 -10.28 11.16 48.80
CA GLU A 44 -10.34 9.82 49.39
C GLU A 44 -8.97 9.14 49.39
N ASN A 45 -8.23 9.21 48.29
CA ASN A 45 -6.88 8.64 48.25
C ASN A 45 -5.97 9.24 49.33
N VAL A 46 -6.14 10.55 49.63
CA VAL A 46 -5.42 11.22 50.72
C VAL A 46 -5.89 10.69 52.09
N CYS A 47 -7.20 10.54 52.29
CA CYS A 47 -7.78 9.96 53.52
C CYS A 47 -7.26 8.55 53.79
N ASP A 48 -7.31 7.69 52.77
CA ASP A 48 -6.93 6.28 52.85
C ASP A 48 -5.44 6.14 53.16
N LEU A 49 -4.59 6.92 52.48
CA LEU A 49 -3.14 6.88 52.69
C LEU A 49 -2.70 7.49 54.03
N ALA A 50 -3.43 8.49 54.53
CA ALA A 50 -3.14 9.13 55.81
C ALA A 50 -3.81 8.43 57.00
N GLY A 51 -4.79 7.54 56.77
CA GLY A 51 -5.59 6.91 57.80
C GLY A 51 -6.42 7.91 58.61
N VAL A 52 -7.06 8.87 57.92
CA VAL A 52 -7.95 9.88 58.51
C VAL A 52 -9.28 9.93 57.76
N GLY A 53 -10.36 10.36 58.42
CA GLY A 53 -11.65 10.56 57.75
C GLY A 53 -11.73 11.88 57.00
N LYS A 54 -12.65 11.99 56.02
CA LYS A 54 -12.91 13.24 55.27
C LYS A 54 -13.20 14.44 56.17
N THR A 55 -13.95 14.21 57.25
CA THR A 55 -14.31 15.26 58.21
C THR A 55 -13.10 15.90 58.88
N PHE A 56 -11.98 15.18 59.00
CA PHE A 56 -10.73 15.71 59.52
C PHE A 56 -10.09 16.72 58.56
N ILE A 57 -10.16 16.44 57.25
CA ILE A 57 -9.61 17.32 56.21
C ILE A 57 -10.47 18.58 56.05
N TYR A 58 -11.81 18.45 56.14
CA TYR A 58 -12.75 19.57 55.99
C TYR A 58 -13.05 20.33 57.30
N ASP A 59 -12.29 20.08 58.37
CA ASP A 59 -12.47 20.81 59.63
C ASP A 59 -12.14 22.30 59.44
N LYS A 60 -13.09 23.18 59.78
CA LYS A 60 -12.95 24.65 59.68
C LYS A 60 -11.75 25.18 60.46
N ARG A 61 -11.30 24.47 61.50
CA ARG A 61 -10.12 24.81 62.29
C ARG A 61 -8.81 24.62 61.53
N ARG A 62 -8.82 23.91 60.40
CA ARG A 62 -7.66 23.52 59.60
C ARG A 62 -7.77 23.95 58.14
N ARG A 63 -8.29 25.16 57.91
CA ARG A 63 -8.52 25.73 56.56
C ARG A 63 -7.32 25.56 55.62
N GLN A 64 -6.11 25.81 56.12
CA GLN A 64 -4.87 25.66 55.35
C GLN A 64 -4.61 24.22 54.89
N LEU A 65 -4.93 23.22 55.71
CA LEU A 65 -4.78 21.80 55.34
C LEU A 65 -5.80 21.43 54.26
N THR A 66 -7.04 21.88 54.40
CA THR A 66 -8.08 21.68 53.40
C THR A 66 -7.67 22.30 52.06
N GLU A 67 -7.21 23.55 52.07
CA GLU A 67 -6.73 24.27 50.88
C GLU A 67 -5.57 23.54 50.23
N ALA A 68 -4.57 23.09 51.00
CA ALA A 68 -3.43 22.35 50.47
C ALA A 68 -3.85 21.04 49.78
N VAL A 69 -4.77 20.28 50.40
CA VAL A 69 -5.26 19.02 49.84
C VAL A 69 -6.05 19.27 48.54
N LEU A 70 -6.94 20.25 48.55
CA LEU A 70 -7.75 20.59 47.37
C LEU A 70 -6.88 21.12 46.23
N ALA A 71 -5.97 22.06 46.50
CA ALA A 71 -5.07 22.61 45.49
C ALA A 71 -4.17 21.53 44.87
N ALA A 72 -3.62 20.63 45.67
CA ALA A 72 -2.80 19.53 45.15
C ALA A 72 -3.64 18.52 44.34
N ARG A 73 -4.88 18.22 44.77
CA ARG A 73 -5.82 17.41 43.98
C ARG A 73 -6.14 18.09 42.66
N ASP A 74 -6.51 19.36 42.66
CA ASP A 74 -6.86 20.11 41.46
C ASP A 74 -5.67 20.18 40.49
N ALA A 75 -4.46 20.45 41.01
CA ALA A 75 -3.23 20.42 40.22
C ALA A 75 -2.96 19.05 39.61
N SER A 76 -3.17 17.94 40.35
CA SER A 76 -2.98 16.58 39.84
C SER A 76 -3.95 16.25 38.70
N GLN A 77 -5.21 16.70 38.81
CA GLN A 77 -6.25 16.47 37.81
C GLN A 77 -5.98 17.32 36.57
N ALA A 78 -5.67 18.61 36.75
CA ALA A 78 -5.31 19.51 35.65
C ALA A 78 -4.09 19.01 34.87
N ALA A 79 -3.05 18.53 35.56
CA ALA A 79 -1.87 17.95 34.93
C ALA A 79 -2.20 16.67 34.14
N SER A 80 -3.12 15.84 34.64
CA SER A 80 -3.57 14.63 33.91
C SER A 80 -4.32 14.98 32.64
N ILE A 81 -5.23 15.97 32.69
CA ILE A 81 -6.00 16.44 31.53
C ILE A 81 -5.04 17.02 30.48
N ALA A 82 -4.16 17.93 30.88
CA ALA A 82 -3.19 18.55 29.96
C ALA A 82 -2.30 17.51 29.24
N ARG A 83 -1.87 16.45 29.94
CA ARG A 83 -1.12 15.35 29.32
C ARG A 83 -1.96 14.52 28.35
N ALA A 84 -3.24 14.30 28.67
CA ALA A 84 -4.15 13.60 27.77
C ALA A 84 -4.39 14.41 26.49
N ASP A 85 -4.65 15.70 26.63
CA ASP A 85 -4.84 16.62 25.49
C ASP A 85 -3.58 16.69 24.62
N GLN A 86 -2.40 16.77 25.23
CA GLN A 86 -1.14 16.78 24.49
C GLN A 86 -0.92 15.48 23.69
N LYS A 87 -1.28 14.32 24.26
CA LYS A 87 -1.21 13.04 23.55
C LYS A 87 -2.19 12.99 22.38
N ILE A 88 -3.41 13.51 22.57
CA ILE A 88 -4.43 13.59 21.53
C ILE A 88 -3.93 14.49 20.39
N GLU A 89 -3.37 15.66 20.69
CA GLU A 89 -2.87 16.57 19.66
C GLU A 89 -1.67 15.98 18.92
N GLN A 90 -0.74 15.32 19.62
CA GLN A 90 0.37 14.62 18.98
C GLN A 90 -0.11 13.51 18.03
N ALA A 91 -1.12 12.72 18.46
CA ALA A 91 -1.72 11.70 17.62
C ALA A 91 -2.43 12.30 16.41
N ALA A 92 -3.18 13.39 16.61
CA ALA A 92 -3.87 14.11 15.55
C ALA A 92 -2.90 14.71 14.53
N ALA A 93 -1.78 15.29 14.98
CA ALA A 93 -0.71 15.79 14.12
C ALA A 93 -0.11 14.67 13.26
N SER A 94 0.22 13.52 13.88
CA SER A 94 0.71 12.34 13.15
C SER A 94 -0.31 11.82 12.12
N TRP A 95 -1.60 11.83 12.44
CA TRP A 95 -2.63 11.41 11.48
C TRP A 95 -2.79 12.38 10.32
N ARG A 96 -2.71 13.68 10.56
CA ARG A 96 -2.74 14.69 9.49
C ARG A 96 -1.56 14.54 8.55
N GLU A 97 -0.36 14.36 9.08
CA GLU A 97 0.85 14.14 8.27
C GLU A 97 0.70 12.89 7.41
N ARG A 98 0.30 11.75 7.99
CA ARG A 98 0.07 10.51 7.23
C ARG A 98 -1.02 10.66 6.17
N ALA A 99 -2.06 11.44 6.43
CA ALA A 99 -3.10 11.71 5.45
C ALA A 99 -2.56 12.53 4.26
N LEU A 100 -1.76 13.57 4.53
CA LEU A 100 -1.13 14.38 3.49
C LEU A 100 -0.15 13.55 2.64
N ASP A 101 0.65 12.70 3.27
CA ASP A 101 1.58 11.81 2.57
C ASP A 101 0.83 10.80 1.68
N ALA A 102 -0.26 10.22 2.21
CA ALA A 102 -1.10 9.31 1.44
C ALA A 102 -1.77 10.01 0.25
N GLU A 103 -2.23 11.24 0.42
CA GLU A 103 -2.78 12.05 -0.68
C GLU A 103 -1.73 12.38 -1.74
N ALA A 104 -0.51 12.74 -1.33
CA ALA A 104 0.59 13.02 -2.24
C ALA A 104 0.97 11.78 -3.06
N LEU A 105 1.09 10.62 -2.38
CA LEU A 105 1.36 9.34 -3.04
C LEU A 105 0.23 8.96 -4.01
N ALA A 106 -1.03 9.10 -3.61
CA ALA A 106 -2.17 8.81 -4.47
C ALA A 106 -2.19 9.69 -5.73
N LYS A 107 -1.85 10.97 -5.61
CA LYS A 107 -1.71 11.89 -6.76
C LYS A 107 -0.57 11.45 -7.69
N SER A 108 0.58 11.09 -7.13
CA SER A 108 1.73 10.59 -7.89
C SER A 108 1.36 9.33 -8.69
N LEU A 109 0.76 8.34 -8.02
CA LEU A 109 0.37 7.09 -8.67
C LEU A 109 -0.68 7.30 -9.77
N ARG A 110 -1.65 8.18 -9.56
CA ARG A 110 -2.62 8.54 -10.61
C ARG A 110 -1.96 9.17 -11.84
N ALA A 111 -0.97 10.04 -11.62
CA ALA A 111 -0.21 10.63 -12.73
C ALA A 111 0.59 9.57 -13.50
N GLU A 112 1.24 8.64 -12.79
CA GLU A 112 1.95 7.52 -13.41
C GLU A 112 1.03 6.61 -14.21
N VAL A 113 -0.14 6.25 -13.66
CA VAL A 113 -1.14 5.43 -14.37
C VAL A 113 -1.56 6.11 -15.66
N LYS A 114 -1.90 7.40 -15.61
CA LYS A 114 -2.27 8.18 -16.80
C LYS A 114 -1.15 8.20 -17.85
N GLN A 115 0.10 8.37 -17.42
CA GLN A 115 1.25 8.34 -18.32
C GLN A 115 1.43 6.96 -18.97
N ARG A 116 1.27 5.88 -18.18
CA ARG A 116 1.36 4.50 -18.68
C ARG A 116 0.23 4.19 -19.66
N GLU A 117 -1.01 4.60 -19.36
CA GLU A 117 -2.17 4.45 -20.24
C GLU A 117 -1.98 5.18 -21.57
N ALA A 118 -1.48 6.43 -21.53
CA ALA A 118 -1.15 7.17 -22.75
C ALA A 118 -0.12 6.41 -23.59
N ARG A 119 0.95 5.91 -22.96
CA ARG A 119 1.98 5.12 -23.66
C ARG A 119 1.43 3.80 -24.21
N ILE A 120 0.54 3.11 -23.50
CA ILE A 120 -0.12 1.91 -23.97
C ILE A 120 -0.98 2.23 -25.19
N ASN A 121 -1.74 3.32 -25.17
CA ASN A 121 -2.56 3.75 -26.29
C ASN A 121 -1.71 4.09 -27.51
N ASP A 122 -0.60 4.82 -27.34
CA ASP A 122 0.34 5.13 -28.41
C ASP A 122 0.94 3.86 -29.03
N LEU A 123 1.39 2.93 -28.19
CA LEU A 123 1.95 1.65 -28.66
C LEU A 123 0.89 0.78 -29.33
N THR A 124 -0.34 0.79 -28.81
CA THR A 124 -1.46 0.05 -29.41
C THR A 124 -1.80 0.63 -30.76
N GLY A 125 -1.82 1.97 -30.90
CA GLY A 125 -2.01 2.64 -32.19
C GLY A 125 -0.94 2.27 -33.22
N GLN A 126 0.31 2.05 -32.80
CA GLN A 126 1.39 1.59 -33.69
C GLN A 126 1.21 0.16 -34.22
N LEU A 127 0.29 -0.63 -33.65
CA LEU A 127 -0.04 -1.97 -34.16
C LEU A 127 -1.04 -1.95 -35.31
N TYR A 128 -1.61 -0.79 -35.63
CA TYR A 128 -2.56 -0.61 -36.72
C TYR A 128 -1.96 0.19 -37.87
N ASP A 129 -2.40 -0.10 -39.09
CA ASP A 129 -2.11 0.71 -40.27
C ASP A 129 -3.02 1.97 -40.31
N PRO A 130 -2.79 2.92 -41.23
CA PRO A 130 -3.65 4.10 -41.41
C PRO A 130 -5.12 3.77 -41.74
N GLU A 131 -5.38 2.59 -42.31
CA GLU A 131 -6.71 2.07 -42.66
C GLU A 131 -7.42 1.39 -41.48
N GLY A 132 -6.74 1.20 -40.35
CA GLY A 132 -7.25 0.58 -39.13
C GLY A 132 -7.16 -0.95 -39.10
N ASN A 133 -6.43 -1.58 -40.02
CA ASN A 133 -6.15 -3.01 -39.98
C ASN A 133 -4.99 -3.30 -39.03
N HIS A 134 -5.09 -4.43 -38.33
CA HIS A 134 -4.03 -4.86 -37.42
C HIS A 134 -2.83 -5.40 -38.23
N LEU A 135 -1.66 -4.78 -38.07
CA LEU A 135 -0.47 -5.06 -38.88
C LEU A 135 -0.02 -6.52 -38.82
N ALA A 136 -0.26 -7.24 -37.71
CA ALA A 136 0.12 -8.65 -37.63
C ALA A 136 -0.75 -9.55 -38.51
N GLU A 137 -2.04 -9.21 -38.66
CA GLU A 137 -2.98 -9.96 -39.51
C GLU A 137 -2.69 -9.68 -40.98
N GLU A 138 -2.45 -8.42 -41.32
CA GLU A 138 -1.98 -7.97 -42.65
C GLU A 138 -0.72 -8.74 -43.06
N ASN A 139 0.27 -8.84 -42.16
CA ASN A 139 1.53 -9.52 -42.41
C ASN A 139 1.34 -11.04 -42.59
N ALA A 140 0.46 -11.66 -41.79
CA ALA A 140 0.12 -13.08 -41.95
C ALA A 140 -0.55 -13.34 -43.31
N ARG A 141 -1.52 -12.51 -43.69
CA ARG A 141 -2.20 -12.59 -45.00
C ARG A 141 -1.22 -12.43 -46.16
N LEU A 142 -0.32 -11.44 -46.09
CA LEU A 142 0.69 -11.20 -47.12
C LEU A 142 1.65 -12.39 -47.25
N ARG A 143 2.05 -13.02 -46.14
CA ARG A 143 2.88 -14.23 -46.15
C ARG A 143 2.18 -15.40 -46.84
N ASP A 144 0.89 -15.61 -46.55
CA ASP A 144 0.11 -16.67 -47.20
C ASP A 144 -0.02 -16.42 -48.70
N GLN A 145 -0.25 -15.17 -49.12
CA GLN A 145 -0.27 -14.80 -50.53
C GLN A 145 1.08 -15.06 -51.22
N VAL A 146 2.19 -14.66 -50.60
CA VAL A 146 3.54 -14.91 -51.13
C VAL A 146 3.81 -16.42 -51.26
N ASN A 147 3.43 -17.22 -50.27
CA ASN A 147 3.57 -18.67 -50.33
C ASN A 147 2.77 -19.28 -51.48
N ASN A 148 1.51 -18.85 -51.65
CA ASN A 148 0.64 -19.30 -52.74
C ASN A 148 1.21 -18.91 -54.10
N HIS A 149 1.67 -17.67 -54.26
CA HIS A 149 2.28 -17.21 -55.51
C HIS A 149 3.58 -17.96 -55.83
N THR A 150 4.40 -18.24 -54.81
CA THR A 150 5.63 -19.02 -54.97
C THR A 150 5.33 -20.46 -55.40
N HIS A 151 4.32 -21.08 -54.81
CA HIS A 151 3.86 -22.42 -55.21
C HIS A 151 3.35 -22.43 -56.66
N ASN A 152 2.52 -21.45 -57.03
CA ASN A 152 2.00 -21.32 -58.39
C ASN A 152 3.11 -21.08 -59.41
N LEU A 153 4.12 -20.28 -59.06
CA LEU A 153 5.28 -20.03 -59.91
C LEU A 153 6.10 -21.31 -60.12
N HIS A 154 6.37 -22.09 -59.07
CA HIS A 154 7.06 -23.38 -59.19
C HIS A 154 6.26 -24.37 -60.06
N ARG A 155 4.94 -24.44 -59.88
CA ARG A 155 4.07 -25.28 -60.74
C ARG A 155 4.17 -24.85 -62.20
N ALA A 156 4.03 -23.56 -62.49
CA ALA A 156 4.12 -23.05 -63.85
C ALA A 156 5.50 -23.34 -64.49
N GLN A 157 6.59 -23.22 -63.72
CA GLN A 157 7.93 -23.58 -64.18
C GLN A 157 8.06 -25.07 -64.50
N ALA A 158 7.50 -25.95 -63.66
CA ALA A 158 7.48 -27.39 -63.90
C ALA A 158 6.68 -27.75 -65.16
N ASP A 159 5.55 -27.09 -65.38
CA ASP A 159 4.71 -27.27 -66.57
C ASP A 159 5.45 -26.82 -67.84
N ILE A 160 6.09 -25.65 -67.81
CA ILE A 160 6.92 -25.15 -68.92
C ILE A 160 8.05 -26.15 -69.25
N ALA A 161 8.74 -26.68 -68.24
CA ALA A 161 9.79 -27.67 -68.45
C ALA A 161 9.25 -28.96 -69.09
N THR A 162 8.05 -29.39 -68.69
CA THR A 162 7.39 -30.57 -69.25
C THR A 162 6.98 -30.35 -70.71
N LEU A 163 6.37 -29.19 -71.02
CA LEU A 163 5.99 -28.83 -72.38
C LEU A 163 7.22 -28.70 -73.29
N ARG A 164 8.33 -28.14 -72.80
CA ARG A 164 9.59 -28.08 -73.56
C ARG A 164 10.11 -29.47 -73.91
N ARG A 165 10.17 -30.39 -72.93
CA ARG A 165 10.56 -31.79 -73.18
C ARG A 165 9.65 -32.47 -74.20
N SER A 166 8.33 -32.25 -74.10
CA SER A 166 7.36 -32.78 -75.06
C SER A 166 7.58 -32.23 -76.47
N LEU A 167 7.80 -30.92 -76.60
CA LEU A 167 8.10 -30.27 -77.87
C LEU A 167 9.40 -30.80 -78.50
N ASP A 168 10.45 -30.97 -77.70
CA ASP A 168 11.72 -31.51 -78.16
C ASP A 168 11.58 -32.98 -78.61
N ALA A 169 10.80 -33.79 -77.89
CA ALA A 169 10.48 -35.16 -78.30
C ALA A 169 9.68 -35.20 -79.61
N ALA A 170 8.67 -34.34 -79.77
CA ALA A 170 7.89 -34.23 -81.00
C ALA A 170 8.77 -33.80 -82.20
N ARG A 171 9.63 -32.80 -82.00
CA ARG A 171 10.61 -32.37 -83.00
C ARG A 171 11.58 -33.49 -83.40
N ALA A 172 12.10 -34.22 -82.43
CA ALA A 172 12.97 -35.37 -82.67
C ALA A 172 12.25 -36.48 -83.45
N ASN A 173 10.97 -36.75 -83.12
CA ASN A 173 10.18 -37.74 -83.85
C ASN A 173 9.96 -37.32 -85.31
N ILE A 174 9.56 -36.08 -85.56
CA ILE A 174 9.42 -35.54 -86.93
C ILE A 174 10.73 -35.66 -87.71
N LYS A 175 11.87 -35.37 -87.08
CA LYS A 175 13.19 -35.52 -87.71
C LYS A 175 13.44 -36.98 -88.12
N ARG A 176 13.21 -37.94 -87.22
CA ARG A 176 13.38 -39.37 -87.49
C ARG A 176 12.43 -39.90 -88.57
N GLU A 177 11.17 -39.45 -88.57
CA GLU A 177 10.20 -39.80 -89.63
C GLU A 177 10.64 -39.26 -90.98
N ARG A 178 11.15 -38.02 -91.04
CA ARG A 178 11.71 -37.45 -92.28
C ARG A 178 12.92 -38.24 -92.77
N GLU A 179 13.86 -38.59 -91.88
CA GLU A 179 15.01 -39.42 -92.22
C GLU A 179 14.58 -40.78 -92.76
N ARG A 180 13.59 -41.45 -92.13
CA ARG A 180 13.01 -42.70 -92.62
C ARG A 180 12.38 -42.57 -94.02
N ASN A 181 11.55 -41.55 -94.22
CA ASN A 181 10.91 -41.31 -95.52
C ASN A 181 11.95 -41.05 -96.61
N VAL A 182 13.01 -40.29 -96.31
CA VAL A 182 14.14 -40.07 -97.20
C VAL A 182 14.83 -41.40 -97.54
N THR A 183 15.16 -42.23 -96.55
CA THR A 183 15.79 -43.53 -96.81
C THR A 183 14.90 -44.47 -97.63
N GLN A 184 13.58 -44.47 -97.44
CA GLN A 184 12.66 -45.30 -98.21
C GLN A 184 12.52 -44.81 -99.66
N LEU A 185 12.51 -43.51 -99.89
CA LEU A 185 12.49 -42.94 -101.24
C LEU A 185 13.75 -43.36 -102.02
N PHE A 186 14.93 -43.21 -101.42
CA PHE A 186 16.20 -43.54 -102.08
C PHE A 186 16.49 -45.06 -102.15
N ALA A 187 15.99 -45.87 -101.22
CA ALA A 187 16.12 -47.34 -101.30
C ALA A 187 15.23 -47.97 -102.39
N ASN A 188 14.09 -47.36 -102.70
CA ASN A 188 13.23 -47.82 -103.81
C ASN A 188 13.80 -47.45 -105.19
N ASP A 189 14.61 -46.38 -105.28
CA ASP A 189 15.32 -46.02 -106.52
C ASP A 189 16.46 -47.00 -106.83
N ASP A 190 17.16 -47.53 -105.81
CA ASP A 190 18.25 -48.52 -105.96
C ASP A 190 17.79 -49.94 -106.38
N HIS A 191 16.48 -50.22 -106.43
CA HIS A 191 15.92 -51.51 -106.89
C HIS A 191 15.33 -51.46 -108.31
N SER A 192 15.53 -50.34 -109.03
CA SER A 192 15.01 -50.11 -110.38
C SER A 192 16.08 -50.13 -111.49
N HIS A 193 17.19 -50.85 -111.28
CA HIS A 193 18.25 -51.08 -112.28
C HIS A 193 18.27 -52.53 -112.78
#